data_AF-E1WWT3-F1
#
_entry.id   AF-E1WWT3-F1
#
_cell.length_a   1.000
_cell.length_b   1.000
_cell.length_c   1.000
_cell.angle_alpha   90.00
_cell.angle_beta   90.00
_cell.angle_gamma   90.00
#
_symmetry.space_group_name_H-M   'P 1'
#
loop_
_entity.id
_entity.type
_entity.pdbx_description
1 polymer ?
#
loop_
_entity_poly.entity_id
_entity_poly.type
_entity_poly.pdbx_seq_one_letter_code
_entity_poly.pdbx_strand_id
1 'polypeptide(L)'
;MNMKQTAQEKAKELCEVWGMEDNHGYSVKDTFQVGFVQGANWQAEQSPWIKAKDRLPFVDEDDISEQSEPVLVIASAKGHYEPEILVYNKHYHVWDTADADDYCCDVSDNDLWMYIPKFN
;
A
#
# COMPACT_ATOMS: atom_id res chain seq x y z
N MET A 1 -3.54 -22.39 -12.45
CA MET A 1 -2.78 -21.14 -12.24
C MET A 1 -3.74 -20.00 -12.55
N ASN A 2 -4.13 -19.20 -11.56
CA ASN A 2 -4.78 -17.92 -11.83
C ASN A 2 -3.70 -16.98 -12.38
N MET A 3 -3.73 -16.68 -13.68
CA MET A 3 -2.88 -15.62 -14.22
C MET A 3 -3.38 -14.29 -13.64
N LYS A 4 -2.50 -13.55 -12.98
CA LYS A 4 -2.79 -12.17 -12.58
C LYS A 4 -3.08 -11.36 -13.84
N GLN A 5 -4.24 -10.70 -13.89
CA GLN A 5 -4.61 -9.82 -14.99
C GLN A 5 -3.55 -8.72 -15.15
N THR A 6 -3.12 -8.48 -16.37
CA THR A 6 -2.16 -7.41 -16.70
C THR A 6 -2.82 -6.03 -16.59
N ALA A 7 -2.02 -4.98 -16.37
CA ALA A 7 -2.52 -3.60 -16.38
C ALA A 7 -3.21 -3.24 -17.70
N GLN A 8 -2.74 -3.80 -18.82
CA GLN A 8 -3.33 -3.61 -20.14
C GLN A 8 -4.72 -4.26 -20.26
N GLU A 9 -4.87 -5.50 -19.80
CA GLU A 9 -6.17 -6.18 -19.77
C GLU A 9 -7.18 -5.44 -18.89
N LYS A 10 -6.73 -4.91 -17.73
CA LYS A 10 -7.61 -4.15 -16.84
C LYS A 10 -8.01 -2.81 -17.43
N ALA A 11 -7.09 -2.11 -18.08
CA ALA A 11 -7.38 -0.85 -18.76
C ALA A 11 -8.44 -1.05 -19.87
N LYS A 12 -8.33 -2.13 -20.64
CA LYS A 12 -9.30 -2.48 -21.69
C LYS A 12 -10.69 -2.75 -21.10
N GLU A 13 -10.76 -3.57 -20.06
CA GLU A 13 -12.01 -3.88 -19.35
C GLU A 13 -12.69 -2.60 -18.83
N LEU A 14 -11.93 -1.68 -18.23
CA LEU A 14 -12.46 -0.40 -17.73
C LEU A 14 -13.03 0.47 -18.85
N CYS A 15 -12.35 0.57 -19.99
CA CYS A 15 -12.86 1.29 -21.15
C CYS A 15 -14.21 0.72 -21.64
N GLU A 16 -14.35 -0.61 -21.66
CA GLU A 16 -15.58 -1.28 -22.08
C GLU A 16 -16.71 -1.03 -21.07
N VAL A 17 -16.44 -1.18 -19.77
CA VAL A 17 -17.42 -0.94 -18.70
C VAL A 17 -17.89 0.52 -18.68
N TRP A 18 -17.00 1.46 -18.97
CA TRP A 18 -17.31 2.89 -18.97
C TRP A 18 -17.88 3.40 -20.30
N GLY A 19 -18.04 2.53 -21.31
CA GLY A 19 -18.57 2.92 -22.62
C GLY A 19 -17.71 3.96 -23.32
N MET A 20 -16.38 3.90 -23.15
CA MET A 20 -15.46 4.83 -23.80
C MET A 20 -15.39 4.55 -25.31
N GLU A 21 -15.94 5.48 -26.10
CA GLU A 21 -15.91 5.46 -27.57
C GLU A 21 -14.98 6.54 -28.14
N ASP A 22 -14.42 6.27 -29.32
CA ASP A 22 -13.54 7.21 -30.01
C ASP A 22 -14.36 8.32 -30.67
N ASN A 23 -14.31 9.53 -30.11
CA ASN A 23 -14.98 10.69 -30.66
C ASN A 23 -13.99 11.60 -31.42
N HIS A 24 -14.29 11.84 -32.71
CA HIS A 24 -13.77 12.94 -33.52
C HIS A 24 -12.25 13.22 -33.45
N GLY A 25 -11.43 12.21 -33.74
CA GLY A 25 -9.99 12.40 -34.04
C GLY A 25 -9.04 12.38 -32.84
N TYR A 26 -9.57 12.32 -31.60
CA TYR A 26 -8.81 11.97 -30.41
C TYR A 26 -9.40 10.71 -29.78
N SER A 27 -8.62 9.63 -29.79
CA SER A 27 -9.00 8.37 -29.14
C SER A 27 -8.89 8.53 -27.62
N VAL A 28 -10.00 8.91 -26.98
CA VAL A 28 -10.13 9.00 -25.52
C VAL A 28 -9.81 7.63 -24.89
N LYS A 29 -10.22 6.57 -25.58
CA LYS A 29 -9.94 5.18 -25.19
C LYS A 29 -8.46 4.85 -25.17
N ASP A 30 -7.72 5.14 -26.26
CA ASP A 30 -6.28 4.83 -26.30
C ASP A 30 -5.52 5.71 -25.31
N THR A 31 -5.90 6.98 -25.19
CA THR A 31 -5.28 7.91 -24.23
C THR A 31 -5.44 7.40 -22.80
N PHE A 32 -6.65 6.94 -22.43
CA PHE A 32 -6.91 6.34 -21.12
C PHE A 32 -6.09 5.07 -20.91
N GLN A 33 -6.07 4.14 -21.87
CA GLN A 33 -5.35 2.88 -21.72
C GLN A 33 -3.85 3.09 -21.56
N VAL A 34 -3.26 3.95 -22.38
CA VAL A 34 -1.85 4.31 -22.29
C VAL A 34 -1.54 4.97 -20.95
N GLY A 35 -2.36 5.94 -20.53
CA GLY A 35 -2.20 6.63 -19.25
C GLY A 35 -2.32 5.68 -18.05
N PHE A 36 -3.30 4.78 -18.07
CA PHE A 36 -3.50 3.78 -17.01
C PHE A 36 -2.30 2.85 -16.89
N VAL A 37 -1.82 2.31 -18.01
CA VAL A 37 -0.66 1.40 -18.01
C VAL A 37 0.61 2.12 -17.55
N GLN A 38 0.85 3.35 -18.03
CA GLN A 38 2.00 4.14 -17.57
C GLN A 38 1.92 4.46 -16.07
N GLY A 39 0.75 4.83 -15.56
CA GLY A 39 0.53 5.06 -14.13
C GLY A 39 0.76 3.80 -13.30
N ALA A 40 0.27 2.65 -13.76
CA ALA A 40 0.50 1.37 -13.11
C ALA A 40 1.99 0.97 -13.09
N ASN A 41 2.71 1.20 -14.20
CA ASN A 41 4.15 0.95 -14.26
C ASN A 41 4.93 1.87 -13.32
N TRP A 42 4.63 3.18 -13.33
CA TRP A 42 5.23 4.14 -12.40
C TRP A 42 4.99 3.77 -10.94
N GLN A 43 3.77 3.32 -10.61
CA GLN A 43 3.43 2.86 -9.27
C GLN A 43 4.19 1.59 -8.88
N ALA A 44 4.42 0.67 -9.82
CA ALA A 44 5.18 -0.56 -9.60
C ALA A 44 6.68 -0.32 -9.38
N GLU A 45 7.21 0.80 -9.89
CA GLU A 45 8.59 1.25 -9.64
C GLU A 45 8.75 1.89 -8.26
N GLN A 46 7.66 2.32 -7.61
CA GLN A 46 7.73 2.87 -6.27
C GLN A 46 8.06 1.77 -5.25
N SER A 47 8.91 2.12 -4.29
CA SER A 47 9.17 1.24 -3.15
C SER A 47 7.88 0.99 -2.38
N PRO A 48 7.54 -0.27 -2.02
CA PRO A 48 6.41 -0.54 -1.13
C PRO A 48 6.68 -0.05 0.30
N TRP A 49 7.95 0.20 0.63
CA TRP A 49 8.39 0.71 1.92
C TRP A 49 8.20 2.21 2.04
N ILE A 50 7.52 2.61 3.11
CA ILE A 50 7.14 3.97 3.46
C ILE A 50 7.91 4.35 4.72
N LYS A 51 8.44 5.57 4.80
CA LYS A 51 9.06 6.04 6.04
C LYS A 51 7.97 6.36 7.06
N ALA A 52 8.18 5.99 8.32
CA ALA A 52 7.22 6.26 9.40
C ALA A 52 6.83 7.74 9.50
N LYS A 53 7.78 8.67 9.28
CA LYS A 53 7.51 10.12 9.26
C LYS A 53 6.66 10.61 8.09
N ASP A 54 6.71 9.91 6.96
CA ASP A 54 6.01 10.35 5.74
C ASP A 54 4.53 9.98 5.86
N ARG A 55 4.24 8.81 6.43
CA ARG A 55 2.88 8.33 6.69
C ARG A 55 2.91 7.18 7.69
N LEU A 56 1.89 7.10 8.54
CA LEU A 56 1.65 5.98 9.46
C LEU A 56 0.65 4.97 8.87
N PRO A 57 0.60 3.71 9.37
CA PRO A 57 -0.44 2.76 9.00
C PRO A 57 -1.85 3.34 9.21
N PHE A 58 -2.76 3.01 8.30
CA PHE A 58 -4.15 3.44 8.45
C PHE A 58 -4.78 2.79 9.68
N VAL A 59 -5.50 3.61 10.45
CA VAL A 59 -6.37 3.16 11.53
C VAL A 59 -7.74 3.77 11.28
N ASP A 60 -8.78 2.94 11.30
CA ASP A 60 -10.15 3.43 11.19
C ASP A 60 -10.51 4.13 12.50
N GLU A 61 -10.85 5.41 12.43
CA GLU A 61 -11.21 6.21 13.61
C GLU A 61 -12.56 5.80 14.19
N ASP A 62 -13.45 5.25 13.36
CA ASP A 62 -14.80 4.84 13.75
C ASP A 62 -14.87 3.38 14.23
N ASP A 63 -13.78 2.62 14.09
CA ASP A 63 -13.67 1.25 14.60
C ASP A 63 -13.27 1.22 16.08
N ILE A 64 -13.78 0.22 16.80
CA ILE A 64 -13.40 -0.10 18.18
C ILE A 64 -11.94 -0.57 18.29
N SER A 65 -11.33 -0.95 17.16
CA SER A 65 -9.91 -1.26 17.12
C SER A 65 -9.09 0.01 17.37
N GLU A 66 -8.27 -0.01 18.43
CA GLU A 66 -7.31 1.07 18.72
C GLU A 66 -6.02 0.92 17.90
N GLN A 67 -5.96 -0.03 16.98
CA GLN A 67 -4.75 -0.45 16.29
C GLN A 67 -4.96 -0.59 14.78
N SER A 68 -3.89 -0.37 14.02
CA SER A 68 -3.83 -0.67 12.60
C SER A 68 -3.88 -2.18 12.34
N GLU A 69 -4.16 -2.54 11.09
CA GLU A 69 -3.79 -3.86 10.60
C GLU A 69 -2.27 -4.11 10.78
N PRO A 70 -1.83 -5.37 10.99
CA PRO A 70 -0.41 -5.69 11.08
C PRO A 70 0.35 -5.33 9.80
N VAL A 71 1.54 -4.74 9.97
CA VAL A 71 2.43 -4.31 8.89
C VAL A 71 3.84 -4.86 9.10
N LEU A 72 4.62 -4.93 8.03
CA LEU A 72 6.04 -5.24 8.11
C LEU A 72 6.83 -3.97 8.40
N VAL A 73 7.74 -4.02 9.36
CA VAL A 73 8.57 -2.88 9.79
C VAL A 73 10.04 -3.28 9.84
N ILE A 74 10.91 -2.44 9.27
CA ILE A 74 12.37 -2.53 9.39
C ILE A 74 12.80 -1.43 10.36
N ALA A 75 13.01 -1.80 11.62
CA ALA A 75 13.44 -0.88 12.68
C ALA A 75 14.98 -0.83 12.76
N SER A 76 15.58 0.27 12.35
CA SER A 76 17.05 0.41 12.29
C SER A 76 17.72 0.36 13.66
N ALA A 77 17.00 0.77 14.72
CA ALA A 77 17.50 0.77 16.10
C ALA A 77 17.86 -0.63 16.62
N LYS A 78 17.22 -1.68 16.11
CA LYS A 78 17.44 -3.06 16.55
C LYS A 78 18.73 -3.67 16.00
N GLY A 79 19.43 -2.99 15.09
CA GLY A 79 20.68 -3.49 14.48
C GLY A 79 20.50 -4.72 13.56
N HIS A 80 19.27 -5.23 13.45
CA HIS A 80 18.85 -6.30 12.57
C HIS A 80 17.96 -5.71 11.47
N TYR A 81 18.31 -5.95 10.21
CA TYR A 81 17.56 -5.45 9.05
C TYR A 81 16.46 -6.44 8.59
N GLU A 82 16.06 -7.35 9.46
CA GLU A 82 14.97 -8.29 9.20
C GLU A 82 13.64 -7.59 9.51
N PRO A 83 12.64 -7.65 8.59
CA PRO A 83 11.33 -7.10 8.87
C PRO A 83 10.61 -7.84 10.01
N GLU A 84 9.98 -7.09 10.89
CA GLU A 84 9.12 -7.59 11.96
C GLU A 84 7.65 -7.24 11.69
N ILE A 85 6.73 -8.00 12.27
CA ILE A 85 5.30 -7.68 12.20
C ILE A 85 4.94 -6.82 13.40
N LEU A 86 4.56 -5.57 13.16
CA LEU A 86 4.13 -4.61 14.18
C LEU A 86 2.76 -4.03 13.82
N VAL A 87 2.12 -3.40 14.81
CA VAL A 87 0.92 -2.59 14.64
C VAL A 87 1.19 -1.16 15.08
N TYR A 88 0.43 -0.21 14.56
CA TYR A 88 0.43 1.16 15.07
C TYR A 88 -0.81 1.40 15.94
N ASN A 89 -0.59 1.75 17.20
CA ASN A 89 -1.63 2.06 18.15
C ASN A 89 -1.98 3.56 18.08
N LYS A 90 -3.21 3.89 17.66
CA LYS A 90 -3.65 5.29 17.54
C LYS A 90 -3.89 5.96 18.90
N HIS A 91 -4.30 5.20 19.92
CA HIS A 91 -4.64 5.74 21.23
C HIS A 91 -3.39 6.26 21.96
N TYR A 92 -2.31 5.48 21.92
CA TYR A 92 -1.04 5.84 22.56
C TYR A 92 -0.05 6.51 21.61
N HIS A 93 -0.33 6.55 20.31
CA HIS A 93 0.57 7.04 19.27
C HIS A 93 1.94 6.36 19.28
N VAL A 94 1.95 5.03 19.46
CA VAL A 94 3.18 4.21 19.51
C VAL A 94 3.07 2.99 18.61
N TRP A 95 4.22 2.50 18.19
CA TRP A 95 4.35 1.19 17.55
C TRP A 95 4.32 0.10 18.61
N ASP A 96 3.70 -1.03 18.31
CA ASP A 96 3.51 -2.15 19.24
C ASP A 96 3.71 -3.50 18.55
N THR A 97 3.90 -4.55 19.33
CA THR A 97 3.96 -5.93 18.85
C THR A 97 2.63 -6.37 18.26
N ALA A 98 2.64 -7.38 17.40
CA ALA A 98 1.43 -7.86 16.72
C ALA A 98 0.36 -8.42 17.70
N ASP A 99 0.78 -8.86 18.88
CA ASP A 99 -0.05 -9.29 20.01
C ASP A 99 -0.34 -8.16 21.03
N ALA A 100 0.28 -6.99 20.84
CA ALA A 100 0.06 -5.76 21.59
C ALA A 100 0.26 -5.89 23.11
N ASP A 101 1.30 -6.64 23.50
CA ASP A 101 1.63 -6.96 24.89
C ASP A 101 2.81 -6.16 25.46
N ASP A 102 3.68 -5.63 24.58
CA ASP A 102 4.93 -4.97 24.96
C ASP A 102 4.83 -3.43 25.04
N TYR A 103 3.71 -2.84 24.61
CA TYR A 103 3.31 -1.42 24.71
C TYR A 103 4.28 -0.36 24.15
N CYS A 104 5.43 -0.73 23.58
CA CYS A 104 6.25 0.16 22.76
C CYS A 104 7.34 -0.60 21.99
N CYS A 105 7.42 -0.37 20.68
CA CYS A 105 8.55 -0.72 19.84
C CYS A 105 9.30 0.55 19.43
N ASP A 106 10.62 0.54 19.55
CA ASP A 106 11.50 1.65 19.13
C ASP A 106 11.57 1.73 17.60
N VAL A 107 10.55 2.33 16.99
CA VAL A 107 10.49 2.65 15.57
C VAL A 107 10.71 4.15 15.39
N SER A 108 11.76 4.48 14.67
CA SER A 108 12.16 5.85 14.33
C SER A 108 11.37 6.39 13.14
N ASP A 109 11.28 7.71 13.05
CA ASP A 109 10.76 8.46 11.90
C ASP A 109 11.36 8.05 10.55
N ASN A 110 12.62 7.59 10.55
CA ASN A 110 13.32 7.17 9.34
C ASN A 110 13.25 5.66 9.08
N ASP A 111 12.63 4.91 9.99
CA ASP A 111 12.38 3.48 9.79
C ASP A 111 11.29 3.28 8.74
N LEU A 112 11.31 2.09 8.15
CA LEU A 112 10.51 1.75 6.99
C LEU A 112 9.43 0.76 7.37
N TRP A 113 8.22 0.96 6.85
CA TRP A 113 7.13 0.01 6.98
C TRP A 113 6.41 -0.21 5.65
N MET A 114 5.75 -1.36 5.51
CA MET A 114 4.86 -1.63 4.38
C MET A 114 3.71 -2.55 4.79
N TYR A 115 2.60 -2.51 4.07
CA TYR A 115 1.52 -3.46 4.26
C TYR A 115 1.97 -4.88 3.95
N ILE A 116 1.48 -5.86 4.73
CA ILE A 116 1.68 -7.28 4.43
C ILE A 116 1.02 -7.58 3.07
N PRO A 117 1.78 -8.07 2.07
CA PRO A 117 1.20 -8.38 0.77
C PRO A 117 0.15 -9.48 0.90
N LYS A 118 -1.07 -9.20 0.44
CA LYS A 118 -2.13 -10.21 0.37
C LYS A 118 -1.89 -11.10 -0.85
N PHE A 119 -1.81 -12.41 -0.61
CA PHE A 119 -1.74 -13.41 -1.68
C PHE A 119 -3.15 -13.91 -1.96
N ASN A 120 -3.76 -13.38 -3.04
CA ASN A 120 -5.01 -13.88 -3.62
C ASN A 120 -4.73 -14.87 -4.76
#